data_AF-A0A956ABS4-F1
#
_entry.id   AF-A0A956ABS4-F1
#
_cell.length_a   1.000
_cell.length_b   1.000
_cell.length_c   1.000
_cell.angle_alpha   90.00
_cell.angle_beta   90.00
_cell.angle_gamma   90.00
#
_symmetry.space_group_name_H-M   'P 1'
#
loop_
_entity.id
_entity.type
_entity.pdbx_description
1 polymer ?
#
loop_
_entity_poly.entity_id
_entity_poly.type
_entity_poly.pdbx_seq_one_letter_code
_entity_poly.pdbx_strand_id
1 'polypeptide(L)'
;MRRSYRWLLLLLFVPWWLVGCSSEPVMDPRDCVYGGDMVPHGQTVVAVDGCNKCTCFDGQLVCTAMVCDMGCTYEGKRFPTGATFDAADGCNSCMCLYHGKVVCTEILCPL
;
A
#
# COMPACT_ATOMS: atom_id res chain seq x y z
N MET A 1 35.43 -17.94 55.34
CA MET A 1 34.91 -17.22 56.52
C MET A 1 33.73 -16.36 56.08
N ARG A 2 32.51 -16.64 56.56
CA ARG A 2 31.33 -15.79 56.31
C ARG A 2 31.43 -14.55 57.20
N ARG A 3 31.41 -13.35 56.60
CA ARG A 3 31.11 -12.12 57.35
C ARG A 3 29.89 -11.45 56.71
N SER A 4 28.84 -11.41 57.52
CA SER A 4 27.57 -10.76 57.27
C SER A 4 27.78 -9.24 57.29
N TYR A 5 27.33 -8.52 56.25
CA TYR A 5 27.20 -7.07 56.30
C TYR A 5 25.77 -6.69 55.94
N ARG A 6 25.17 -6.01 56.91
CA ARG A 6 23.76 -5.64 57.03
C ARG A 6 23.57 -4.29 56.33
N TRP A 7 22.78 -4.31 55.25
CA TRP A 7 21.90 -3.25 54.72
C TRP A 7 22.34 -1.80 54.81
N LEU A 8 22.70 -1.22 53.65
CA LEU A 8 22.45 0.18 53.30
C LEU A 8 22.16 0.25 51.79
N LEU A 9 20.95 -0.19 51.41
CA LEU A 9 20.37 -0.01 50.08
C LEU A 9 19.66 1.35 50.07
N LEU A 10 20.33 2.40 49.61
CA LEU A 10 19.65 3.57 49.04
C LEU A 10 19.28 3.22 47.59
N LEU A 11 18.34 2.30 47.42
CA LEU A 11 17.63 2.16 46.16
C LEU A 11 16.51 3.18 46.19
N LEU A 12 16.64 4.23 45.38
CA LEU A 12 15.51 5.07 45.01
C LEU A 12 14.43 4.12 44.50
N PHE A 13 13.40 3.91 45.31
CA PHE A 13 12.17 3.25 44.90
C PHE A 13 11.54 4.14 43.85
N VAL A 14 12.01 4.05 42.61
CA VAL A 14 11.22 4.45 41.45
C VAL A 14 10.15 3.38 41.41
N PRO A 15 8.94 3.67 41.88
CA PRO A 15 7.95 2.63 42.01
C PRO A 15 7.67 2.10 40.61
N TRP A 16 7.51 0.78 40.47
CA TRP A 16 7.43 0.09 39.17
C TRP A 16 6.30 0.56 38.23
N TRP A 17 5.44 1.49 38.66
CA TRP A 17 4.50 2.21 37.79
C TRP A 17 5.11 3.39 37.03
N LEU A 18 6.30 3.88 37.41
CA LEU A 18 7.05 4.91 36.67
C LEU A 18 7.98 4.32 35.59
N VAL A 19 8.28 3.03 35.65
CA VAL A 19 8.88 2.31 34.52
C VAL A 19 7.72 1.92 33.62
N GLY A 20 7.32 2.84 32.74
CA GLY A 20 6.37 2.52 31.68
C GLY A 20 6.84 1.27 30.94
N CYS A 21 5.95 0.30 30.75
CA CYS A 21 6.20 -0.82 29.88
C CYS A 21 6.33 -0.26 28.46
N SER A 22 7.54 0.02 28.01
CA SER A 22 7.79 0.28 26.60
C SER A 22 7.65 -1.07 25.91
N SER A 23 6.46 -1.37 25.40
CA SER A 23 6.31 -2.41 24.40
C SER A 23 7.11 -1.96 23.19
N GLU A 24 8.33 -2.46 23.06
CA GLU A 24 9.01 -2.48 21.78
C GLU A 24 8.02 -3.05 20.74
N PRO A 25 7.99 -2.54 19.50
CA PRO A 25 7.15 -3.12 18.47
C PRO A 25 7.63 -4.56 18.22
N VAL A 26 6.98 -5.52 18.87
CA VAL A 26 7.23 -6.94 18.65
C VAL A 26 6.63 -7.23 17.28
N MET A 27 7.46 -7.33 16.24
CA MET A 27 7.03 -7.90 14.97
C MET A 27 6.54 -9.33 15.24
N ASP A 28 5.25 -9.61 15.02
CA ASP A 28 4.80 -11.00 15.00
C ASP A 28 5.49 -11.66 13.79
N PRO A 29 6.15 -12.83 13.95
CA PRO A 29 6.78 -13.53 12.83
C PRO A 29 5.84 -13.83 11.66
N ARG A 30 4.53 -13.76 11.90
CA ARG A 30 3.48 -13.98 10.91
C ARG A 30 3.07 -12.72 10.17
N ASP A 31 3.54 -11.55 10.61
CA ASP A 31 3.36 -10.29 9.91
C ASP A 31 4.28 -10.22 8.70
N CYS A 32 3.83 -9.52 7.66
CA CYS A 32 4.56 -9.36 6.42
C CYS A 32 5.12 -7.94 6.31
N VAL A 33 6.13 -7.75 5.46
CA VAL A 33 6.60 -6.42 5.06
C VAL A 33 6.25 -6.21 3.59
N TYR A 34 5.47 -5.17 3.28
CA TYR A 34 5.09 -4.79 1.91
C TYR A 34 5.37 -3.31 1.68
N GLY A 35 6.19 -2.97 0.69
CA GLY A 35 6.49 -1.57 0.37
C GLY A 35 7.22 -0.78 1.48
N GLY A 36 7.79 -1.48 2.48
CA GLY A 36 8.40 -0.87 3.67
C GLY A 36 7.46 -0.79 4.87
N ASP A 37 6.16 -1.07 4.69
CA ASP A 37 5.17 -1.07 5.75
C ASP A 37 4.93 -2.47 6.30
N MET A 38 4.58 -2.55 7.59
CA MET A 38 4.15 -3.78 8.24
C MET A 38 2.69 -4.08 7.88
N VAL A 39 2.45 -5.29 7.40
CA VAL A 39 1.11 -5.83 7.11
C VAL A 39 0.82 -6.97 8.10
N PRO A 40 -0.01 -6.73 9.12
CA PRO A 40 -0.44 -7.74 10.07
C PRO A 40 -0.91 -9.05 9.44
N HIS A 41 -0.64 -10.16 10.12
CA HIS A 41 -1.17 -11.47 9.76
C HIS A 41 -2.68 -11.44 9.50
N GLY A 42 -3.12 -11.98 8.36
CA GLY A 42 -4.52 -12.04 7.94
C GLY A 42 -5.03 -10.74 7.27
N GLN A 43 -4.26 -9.65 7.29
CA GLN A 43 -4.66 -8.42 6.62
C GLN A 43 -4.49 -8.53 5.10
N THR A 44 -5.41 -7.89 4.38
CA THR A 44 -5.35 -7.72 2.93
C THR A 44 -5.15 -6.25 2.57
N VAL A 45 -4.21 -5.97 1.69
CA VAL A 45 -3.90 -4.64 1.16
C VAL A 45 -4.07 -4.60 -0.35
N VAL A 46 -4.34 -3.43 -0.91
CA VAL A 46 -4.29 -3.21 -2.36
C VAL A 46 -2.82 -3.06 -2.76
N ALA A 47 -2.42 -3.79 -3.79
CA ALA A 47 -1.06 -3.76 -4.31
C ALA A 47 -0.73 -2.40 -4.94
N VAL A 48 0.56 -2.14 -5.16
CA VAL A 48 1.05 -0.91 -5.80
C VAL A 48 0.51 -0.69 -7.21
N ASP A 49 0.06 -1.76 -7.88
CA ASP A 49 -0.62 -1.69 -9.18
C ASP A 49 -2.08 -1.21 -9.09
N GLY A 50 -2.58 -0.93 -7.89
CA GLY A 50 -3.90 -0.34 -7.64
C GLY A 50 -5.08 -1.30 -7.85
N CYS A 51 -4.86 -2.56 -8.20
CA CYS A 51 -5.93 -3.49 -8.56
C CYS A 51 -5.74 -4.87 -7.93
N ASN A 52 -4.52 -5.40 -7.91
CA ASN A 52 -4.27 -6.66 -7.23
C ASN A 52 -4.44 -6.50 -5.72
N LYS A 53 -4.83 -7.58 -5.06
CA LYS A 53 -4.97 -7.65 -3.61
C LYS A 53 -3.93 -8.62 -3.08
N CYS A 54 -3.22 -8.21 -2.04
CA CYS A 54 -2.23 -9.03 -1.36
C CYS A 54 -2.67 -9.29 0.07
N THR A 55 -2.75 -10.56 0.45
CA THR A 55 -3.07 -10.99 1.80
C THR A 55 -1.80 -11.49 2.48
N CYS A 56 -1.53 -11.02 3.69
CA CYS A 56 -0.46 -11.56 4.52
C CYS A 56 -0.92 -12.84 5.21
N PHE A 57 -0.20 -13.93 5.00
CA PHE A 57 -0.45 -15.22 5.64
C PHE A 57 0.86 -15.83 6.08
N ASP A 58 1.01 -16.04 7.39
CA ASP A 58 2.17 -16.67 8.03
C ASP A 58 3.54 -16.10 7.57
N GLY A 59 3.67 -14.76 7.54
CA GLY A 59 4.89 -14.06 7.12
C GLY A 59 5.08 -13.99 5.60
N GLN A 60 4.16 -14.55 4.81
CA GLN A 60 4.20 -14.54 3.36
C GLN A 60 3.08 -13.67 2.78
N LEU A 61 3.44 -12.76 1.87
CA LEU A 61 2.48 -12.03 1.04
C LEU A 61 2.03 -12.90 -0.13
N VAL A 62 0.73 -13.12 -0.23
CA VAL A 62 0.09 -13.83 -1.34
C VAL A 62 -0.80 -12.85 -2.09
N CYS A 63 -0.48 -12.58 -3.35
CA CYS A 63 -1.21 -11.61 -4.16
C CYS A 63 -2.06 -12.29 -5.25
N THR A 64 -3.17 -11.66 -5.61
CA THR A 64 -3.86 -11.96 -6.87
C THR A 64 -2.97 -11.61 -8.06
N ALA A 65 -3.20 -12.27 -9.19
CA ALA A 65 -2.50 -12.03 -10.45
C ALA A 65 -3.50 -11.61 -11.55
N MET A 66 -4.27 -10.56 -11.27
CA MET A 66 -5.18 -9.94 -12.23
C MET A 66 -4.40 -9.04 -13.18
N VAL A 67 -4.81 -9.00 -14.44
CA VAL A 67 -4.36 -7.98 -15.38
C VAL A 67 -5.01 -6.66 -14.98
N CYS A 68 -4.23 -5.77 -14.37
CA CYS A 68 -4.71 -4.47 -13.93
C CYS A 68 -4.94 -3.57 -15.12
N ASP A 69 -6.21 -3.31 -15.42
CA ASP A 69 -6.57 -2.33 -16.42
C ASP A 69 -6.66 -0.94 -15.79
N MET A 70 -5.60 -0.15 -15.97
CA MET A 70 -5.51 1.21 -15.43
C MET A 70 -6.36 2.22 -16.23
N GLY A 71 -7.03 1.78 -17.30
CA GLY A 71 -7.62 2.68 -18.28
C GLY A 71 -6.57 3.49 -19.01
N CYS A 72 -6.97 4.61 -19.60
CA CYS A 72 -6.12 5.50 -20.37
C CYS A 72 -6.07 6.89 -19.74
N THR A 73 -4.96 7.59 -19.97
CA THR A 73 -4.87 9.02 -19.69
C THR A 73 -4.83 9.78 -21.01
N TYR A 74 -5.77 10.70 -21.22
CA TYR A 74 -5.82 11.59 -22.37
C TYR A 74 -6.02 13.03 -21.87
N GLU A 75 -5.11 13.93 -22.24
CA GLU A 75 -5.13 15.35 -21.81
C GLU A 75 -5.29 15.52 -20.29
N GLY A 76 -4.57 14.70 -19.52
CA GLY A 76 -4.60 14.70 -18.06
C GLY A 76 -5.88 14.13 -17.42
N LYS A 77 -6.88 13.72 -18.22
CA LYS A 77 -8.10 13.06 -17.73
C LYS A 77 -7.95 11.54 -17.83
N ARG A 78 -8.50 10.83 -16.84
CA ARG A 78 -8.54 9.36 -16.81
C ARG A 78 -9.84 8.85 -17.41
N PHE A 79 -9.74 7.89 -18.31
CA PHE A 79 -10.85 7.20 -18.95
C PHE A 79 -10.76 5.70 -18.68
N PRO A 80 -11.86 5.03 -18.28
CA PRO A 80 -11.85 3.58 -18.14
C PRO A 80 -11.72 2.92 -19.51
N THR A 81 -11.15 1.73 -19.56
CA THR A 81 -11.06 0.96 -20.81
C THR A 81 -12.44 0.66 -21.39
N GLY A 82 -12.55 0.80 -22.71
CA GLY A 82 -13.80 0.74 -23.45
C GLY A 82 -14.57 2.06 -23.50
N ALA A 83 -14.14 3.10 -22.77
CA ALA A 83 -14.79 4.40 -22.87
C ALA A 83 -14.51 5.08 -24.21
N THR A 84 -15.56 5.68 -24.77
CA THR A 84 -15.48 6.61 -25.91
C THR A 84 -15.69 8.04 -25.40
N PHE A 85 -14.90 8.99 -25.89
CA PHE A 85 -14.91 10.39 -25.46
C PHE A 85 -14.49 11.33 -26.59
N ASP A 86 -14.84 12.61 -26.47
CA ASP A 86 -14.45 13.63 -27.45
C ASP A 86 -12.95 13.95 -27.34
N ALA A 87 -12.28 14.07 -28.48
CA ALA A 87 -10.92 14.53 -28.57
C ALA A 87 -10.83 16.02 -28.17
N ALA A 88 -9.62 16.46 -27.82
CA ALA A 88 -9.39 17.84 -27.37
C ALA A 88 -9.54 18.88 -28.48
N ASP A 89 -9.50 18.46 -29.74
CA ASP A 89 -9.82 19.30 -30.89
C ASP A 89 -11.34 19.59 -31.03
N GLY A 90 -12.19 18.91 -30.26
CA GLY A 90 -13.64 19.09 -30.29
C GLY A 90 -14.34 18.56 -31.54
N CYS A 91 -13.63 17.81 -32.39
CA CYS A 91 -14.14 17.31 -33.66
C CYS A 91 -13.92 15.80 -33.82
N ASN A 92 -12.80 15.27 -33.33
CA ASN A 92 -12.51 13.84 -33.35
C ASN A 92 -13.11 13.14 -32.12
N SER A 93 -13.30 11.82 -32.23
CA SER A 93 -13.72 10.96 -31.13
C SER A 93 -12.63 9.94 -30.84
N CYS A 94 -12.36 9.68 -29.56
CA CYS A 94 -11.35 8.77 -29.09
C CYS A 94 -11.96 7.61 -28.30
N MET A 95 -11.30 6.46 -28.33
CA MET A 95 -11.62 5.30 -27.52
C MET A 95 -10.41 4.88 -26.69
N CYS A 96 -10.63 4.63 -25.40
CA CYS A 96 -9.64 4.02 -24.53
C CYS A 96 -9.63 2.51 -24.71
N LEU A 97 -8.50 1.97 -25.13
CA LEU A 97 -8.26 0.54 -25.28
C LEU A 97 -7.45 -0.01 -24.09
N TYR A 98 -7.38 -1.33 -24.00
CA TYR A 98 -6.52 -2.05 -23.07
C TYR A 98 -5.07 -1.54 -23.10
N HIS A 99 -4.39 -1.66 -21.96
CA HIS A 99 -3.01 -1.20 -21.75
C HIS A 99 -2.82 0.32 -21.92
N GLY A 100 -3.88 1.11 -21.69
CA GLY A 100 -3.80 2.57 -21.68
C GLY A 100 -3.64 3.20 -23.07
N LYS A 101 -3.90 2.45 -24.14
CA LYS A 101 -3.80 2.96 -25.51
C LYS A 101 -5.04 3.77 -25.86
N VAL A 102 -4.84 5.02 -26.28
CA VAL A 102 -5.92 5.85 -26.85
C VAL A 102 -5.83 5.79 -28.37
N VAL A 103 -6.98 5.59 -29.03
CA VAL A 103 -7.09 5.68 -30.49
C VAL A 103 -8.20 6.65 -30.82
N CYS A 104 -7.91 7.63 -31.67
CA CYS A 104 -8.87 8.63 -32.10
C CYS A 104 -9.21 8.47 -33.58
N THR A 105 -10.37 8.96 -33.98
CA THR A 105 -10.63 9.23 -35.40
C THR A 105 -9.65 10.27 -35.91
N GLU A 106 -9.38 10.23 -37.22
CA GLU A 106 -8.54 11.23 -37.90
C GLU A 106 -9.36 11.89 -39.02
N ILE A 107 -10.44 12.57 -38.64
CA ILE A 107 -11.21 13.39 -39.57
C ILE A 107 -10.63 14.80 -39.63
N LEU A 108 -10.74 15.42 -40.80
CA LEU A 108 -10.30 16.80 -40.98
C LEU A 108 -11.28 17.75 -40.28
N CYS A 109 -10.82 18.47 -39.26
CA CYS A 109 -11.63 19.40 -38.51
C CYS A 109 -11.94 20.66 -39.34
N PRO A 110 -13.16 21.21 -39.28
CA PRO A 110 -13.45 22.51 -39.86
C PRO A 110 -12.68 23.62 -39.14
N LEU A 111 -12.29 24.67 -39.89
CA LEU A 111 -11.61 25.87 -39.40
C LEU A 111 -12.58 26.85 -38.72
#